data_AF-A0A1N7D636-F1
#
_entry.id   AF-A0A1N7D636-F1
#
_cell.length_a   1.000
_cell.length_b   1.000
_cell.length_c   1.000
_cell.angle_alpha   90.00
_cell.angle_beta   90.00
_cell.angle_gamma   90.00
#
_symmetry.space_group_name_H-M   'P 1'
#
loop_
_entity.id
_entity.type
_entity.pdbx_description
1 polymer ?
#
loop_
_entity_poly.entity_id
_entity_poly.type
_entity_poly.pdbx_seq_one_letter_code
_entity_poly.pdbx_strand_id
1 'polypeptide(L)'
;MLRTLAGNLPFHPLRGALQAFGLLNYTFPLNPATLAAALLGRRNYLFENSSLRRFLERILPIRALDETLIPLSVLTADVRTGRPVVLSREPALPAVLASTAIPALYPTVTIGDRVLMDGGVADLTTLDYAVDAGADEAYLLAPGFSCHLPAAPSTAIAMALHGYNLLSEQRISASIRQNRRRTRLHVLPPLCPVEVLPVDFRGTADMIERATLSTAHWLERREPHPRLARPLCPPHDEDHRPRRPG
;
A
#
# COMPACT_ATOMS: atom_id res chain seq x y z
N MET A 1 -45.29 16.68 -18.10
CA MET A 1 -44.43 16.41 -19.28
C MET A 1 -43.06 17.10 -19.14
N LEU A 2 -42.35 16.99 -18.00
CA LEU A 2 -40.96 17.49 -17.82
C LEU A 2 -40.46 17.11 -16.39
N ARG A 3 -40.31 15.81 -16.10
CA ARG A 3 -39.76 15.33 -14.81
C ARG A 3 -38.83 14.13 -14.91
N THR A 4 -38.27 13.85 -16.09
CA THR A 4 -37.61 12.55 -16.35
C THR A 4 -36.35 12.64 -17.22
N LEU A 5 -35.53 13.70 -17.10
CA LEU A 5 -34.36 13.83 -17.99
C LEU A 5 -33.08 14.46 -17.38
N ALA A 6 -32.86 14.35 -16.07
CA ALA A 6 -31.60 14.82 -15.46
C ALA A 6 -31.06 13.93 -14.31
N GLY A 7 -31.50 12.67 -14.22
CA GLY A 7 -31.16 11.78 -13.10
C GLY A 7 -30.00 10.80 -13.32
N ASN A 8 -29.63 10.50 -14.57
CA ASN A 8 -28.78 9.34 -14.89
C ASN A 8 -27.63 9.65 -15.85
N LEU A 9 -26.70 10.51 -15.43
CA LEU A 9 -25.39 10.63 -16.08
C LEU A 9 -24.28 10.51 -15.02
N PRO A 10 -23.31 9.58 -15.19
CA PRO A 10 -22.10 9.60 -14.38
C PRO A 10 -21.31 10.87 -14.76
N PHE A 11 -20.51 11.40 -13.83
CA PHE A 11 -19.71 12.63 -13.99
C PHE A 11 -20.43 13.97 -13.72
N HIS A 12 -21.15 14.09 -12.59
CA HIS A 12 -21.49 15.42 -12.06
C HIS A 12 -20.29 16.00 -11.24
N PRO A 13 -19.72 17.16 -11.61
CA PRO A 13 -18.47 17.68 -11.05
C PRO A 13 -18.57 18.00 -9.55
N LEU A 14 -19.74 18.46 -9.09
CA LEU A 14 -20.00 18.77 -7.68
C LEU A 14 -20.06 17.54 -6.76
N ARG A 15 -20.43 16.36 -7.29
CA ARG A 15 -20.49 15.11 -6.51
C ARG A 15 -19.09 14.51 -6.33
N GLY A 16 -18.27 14.59 -7.38
CA GLY A 16 -16.86 14.21 -7.33
C GLY A 16 -16.05 15.07 -6.37
N ALA A 17 -16.31 16.38 -6.31
CA ALA A 17 -15.63 17.29 -5.38
C ALA A 17 -15.99 16.97 -3.92
N LEU A 18 -17.29 16.94 -3.56
CA LEU A 18 -17.73 16.66 -2.18
C LEU A 18 -17.36 15.26 -1.67
N GLN A 19 -17.19 14.28 -2.58
CA GLN A 19 -16.79 12.92 -2.23
C GLN A 19 -15.25 12.73 -2.24
N ALA A 20 -14.52 13.49 -3.06
CA ALA A 20 -13.06 13.61 -2.98
C ALA A 20 -12.60 14.38 -1.73
N PHE A 21 -13.46 15.21 -1.15
CA PHE A 21 -13.29 15.83 0.16
C PHE A 21 -13.46 14.86 1.35
N GLY A 22 -13.42 13.53 1.19
CA GLY A 22 -13.29 12.61 2.34
C GLY A 22 -14.42 12.63 3.38
N LEU A 23 -15.55 13.32 3.15
CA LEU A 23 -16.71 13.37 4.06
C LEU A 23 -17.39 12.00 4.25
N LEU A 24 -17.06 11.02 3.41
CA LEU A 24 -17.55 9.63 3.49
C LEU A 24 -16.41 8.60 3.57
N ASN A 25 -15.16 9.03 3.75
CA ASN A 25 -14.04 8.12 3.91
C ASN A 25 -13.82 7.82 5.39
N TYR A 26 -14.32 6.67 5.84
CA TYR A 26 -14.24 6.25 7.23
C TYR A 26 -12.81 6.24 7.75
N THR A 27 -11.84 5.87 6.90
CA THR A 27 -10.44 5.70 7.28
C THR A 27 -9.71 7.05 7.38
N PHE A 28 -10.03 8.03 6.52
CA PHE A 28 -9.40 9.36 6.45
C PHE A 28 -10.39 10.49 6.79
N PRO A 29 -10.78 10.65 8.06
CA PRO A 29 -11.75 11.67 8.45
C PRO A 29 -11.18 13.08 8.33
N LEU A 30 -11.83 13.96 7.55
CA LEU A 30 -11.46 15.38 7.52
C LEU A 30 -11.90 16.08 8.81
N ASN A 31 -10.94 16.67 9.52
CA ASN A 31 -11.19 17.55 10.65
C ASN A 31 -10.57 18.93 10.36
N PRO A 32 -11.39 19.99 10.15
CA PRO A 32 -10.88 21.33 9.83
C PRO A 32 -9.89 21.89 10.85
N ALA A 33 -10.07 21.59 12.15
CA ALA A 33 -9.14 22.04 13.19
C ALA A 33 -7.80 21.31 13.11
N THR A 34 -7.81 20.02 12.77
CA THR A 34 -6.58 19.23 12.55
C THR A 34 -5.83 19.76 11.33
N LEU A 35 -6.54 20.02 10.22
CA LEU A 35 -5.96 20.58 8.99
C LEU A 35 -5.39 21.98 9.23
N ALA A 36 -6.11 22.86 9.91
CA ALA A 36 -5.62 24.20 10.25
C ALA A 36 -4.38 24.13 11.14
N ALA A 37 -4.39 23.25 12.15
CA ALA A 37 -3.23 23.04 13.01
C ALA A 37 -2.02 22.49 12.24
N ALA A 38 -2.23 21.58 11.29
CA ALA A 38 -1.18 21.05 10.43
C ALA A 38 -0.60 22.13 9.51
N LEU A 39 -1.45 22.95 8.89
CA LEU A 39 -1.02 24.10 8.07
C LEU A 39 -0.25 25.15 8.88
N LEU A 40 -0.59 25.31 10.16
CA LEU A 40 0.13 26.18 11.09
C LEU A 40 1.39 25.52 11.69
N GLY A 41 1.77 24.31 11.25
CA GLY A 41 2.93 23.58 11.75
C GLY A 41 2.79 23.06 13.19
N ARG A 42 1.57 23.08 13.75
CA ARG A 42 1.27 22.61 15.13
C ARG A 42 0.95 21.11 15.19
N ARG A 43 0.77 20.47 14.03
CA ARG A 43 0.60 19.02 13.87
C ARG A 43 1.38 18.53 12.66
N ASN A 44 1.87 17.30 12.73
CA ASN A 44 2.65 16.65 11.68
C ASN A 44 1.83 15.61 10.89
N TYR A 45 0.49 15.63 11.00
CA TYR A 45 -0.42 14.73 10.30
C TYR A 45 -1.71 15.46 9.88
N LEU A 46 -2.37 14.94 8.83
CA LEU A 46 -3.59 15.52 8.26
C LEU A 46 -4.87 14.83 8.76
N PHE A 47 -4.79 13.57 9.16
CA PHE A 47 -5.92 12.75 9.56
C PHE A 47 -5.66 12.10 10.93
N GLU A 48 -6.68 12.10 11.78
CA GLU A 48 -6.66 11.31 13.01
C GLU A 48 -6.80 9.83 12.67
N ASN A 49 -6.13 8.95 13.40
CA ASN A 49 -6.24 7.49 13.20
C ASN A 49 -7.37 6.85 14.03
N SER A 50 -8.24 7.64 14.68
CA SER A 50 -9.25 7.14 15.61
C SER A 50 -10.28 6.20 14.97
N SER A 51 -10.69 6.47 13.73
CA SER A 51 -11.58 5.57 12.98
C SER A 51 -10.88 4.26 12.61
N LEU A 52 -9.64 4.33 12.11
CA LEU A 52 -8.84 3.14 11.82
C LEU A 52 -8.62 2.30 13.07
N ARG A 53 -8.26 2.94 14.19
CA ARG A 53 -8.14 2.30 15.50
C ARG A 53 -9.41 1.57 15.90
N ARG A 54 -10.57 2.24 15.86
CA ARG A 54 -11.86 1.62 16.21
C ARG A 54 -12.21 0.45 15.30
N PHE A 55 -11.87 0.54 14.02
CA PHE A 55 -12.03 -0.57 13.08
C PHE A 55 -11.15 -1.76 13.47
N LEU A 56 -9.85 -1.53 13.69
CA LEU A 56 -8.89 -2.56 14.08
C LEU A 56 -9.25 -3.20 15.44
N GLU A 57 -9.67 -2.42 16.42
CA GLU A 57 -10.16 -2.90 17.72
C GLU A 57 -11.32 -3.90 17.59
N ARG A 58 -12.14 -3.77 16.54
CA ARG A 58 -13.27 -4.66 16.28
C ARG A 58 -12.90 -5.92 15.50
N ILE A 59 -11.88 -5.84 14.63
CA ILE A 59 -11.59 -6.92 13.67
C ILE A 59 -10.36 -7.75 14.03
N LEU A 60 -9.43 -7.22 14.84
CA LEU A 60 -8.21 -7.95 15.17
C LEU A 60 -8.55 -9.14 16.08
N PRO A 61 -8.22 -10.38 15.68
CA PRO A 61 -8.57 -11.58 16.44
C PRO A 61 -7.58 -11.87 17.59
N ILE A 62 -6.50 -11.10 17.67
CA ILE A 62 -5.37 -11.29 18.59
C ILE A 62 -5.09 -10.01 19.37
N ARG A 63 -4.51 -10.14 20.55
CA ARG A 63 -4.09 -9.01 21.39
C ARG A 63 -2.61 -8.72 21.25
N ALA A 64 -1.78 -9.73 21.05
CA ALA A 64 -0.35 -9.63 20.82
C ALA A 64 0.07 -10.39 19.54
N LEU A 65 1.14 -9.95 18.89
CA LEU A 65 1.59 -10.52 17.62
C LEU A 65 2.08 -11.98 17.74
N ASP A 66 2.55 -12.39 18.91
CA ASP A 66 3.05 -13.76 19.18
C ASP A 66 1.93 -14.76 19.53
N GLU A 67 0.67 -14.33 19.57
CA GLU A 67 -0.50 -15.22 19.70
C GLU A 67 -0.87 -15.93 18.38
N THR A 68 -0.18 -15.60 17.29
CA THR A 68 -0.47 -16.14 15.96
C THR A 68 0.06 -17.57 15.78
N LEU A 69 -0.75 -18.44 15.14
CA LEU A 69 -0.34 -19.81 14.80
C LEU A 69 0.82 -19.83 13.79
N ILE A 70 0.76 -18.92 12.81
CA ILE A 70 1.83 -18.68 11.86
C ILE A 70 2.61 -17.48 12.37
N PRO A 71 3.94 -17.59 12.64
CA PRO A 71 4.73 -16.49 13.15
C PRO A 71 4.55 -15.21 12.34
N LEU A 72 4.02 -14.17 12.98
CA LEU A 72 3.74 -12.88 12.37
C LEU A 72 4.82 -11.86 12.74
N SER A 73 5.34 -11.18 11.72
CA SER A 73 6.23 -10.02 11.88
C SER A 73 5.61 -8.82 11.18
N VAL A 74 5.54 -7.69 11.89
CA VAL A 74 4.99 -6.43 11.40
C VAL A 74 6.11 -5.42 11.30
N LEU A 75 6.33 -4.87 10.10
CA LEU A 75 7.39 -3.91 9.86
C LEU A 75 6.90 -2.48 10.11
N THR A 76 7.72 -1.72 10.82
CA THR A 76 7.54 -0.28 11.06
C THR A 76 8.84 0.46 10.75
N ALA A 77 8.82 1.78 10.70
CA ALA A 77 10.01 2.61 10.58
C ALA A 77 10.16 3.53 11.79
N ASP A 78 11.36 3.62 12.35
CA ASP A 78 11.69 4.62 13.37
C ASP A 78 11.69 6.02 12.74
N VAL A 79 10.92 6.93 13.32
CA VAL A 79 10.67 8.28 12.77
C VAL A 79 11.94 9.14 12.73
N ARG A 80 12.89 8.89 13.63
CA ARG A 80 14.11 9.71 13.75
C ARG A 80 15.20 9.26 12.80
N THR A 81 15.32 7.96 12.59
CA THR A 81 16.42 7.35 11.83
C THR A 81 15.99 6.85 10.46
N GLY A 82 14.68 6.68 10.22
CA GLY A 82 14.13 6.00 9.05
C GLY A 82 14.47 4.51 9.01
N ARG A 83 15.06 3.96 10.08
CA ARG A 83 15.48 2.57 10.10
C ARG A 83 14.28 1.65 10.34
N PRO A 84 14.28 0.47 9.71
CA PRO A 84 13.27 -0.55 9.91
C PRO A 84 13.29 -1.08 11.35
N VAL A 85 12.09 -1.28 11.91
CA VAL A 85 11.85 -1.90 13.22
C VAL A 85 10.79 -2.98 13.03
N VAL A 86 11.21 -4.24 13.17
CA VAL A 86 10.32 -5.41 13.08
C VAL A 86 9.73 -5.69 14.46
N LEU A 87 8.40 -5.75 14.52
CA LEU A 87 7.62 -6.06 15.70
C LEU A 87 7.07 -7.48 15.56
N SER A 88 7.17 -8.29 16.60
CA SER A 88 6.73 -9.70 16.57
C SER A 88 6.14 -10.21 17.88
N ARG A 89 6.20 -9.41 18.95
CA ARG A 89 5.69 -9.77 20.30
C ARG A 89 4.87 -8.65 20.94
N GLU A 90 4.86 -7.49 20.30
CA GLU A 90 4.18 -6.30 20.77
C GLU A 90 2.65 -6.45 20.69
N PRO A 91 1.88 -5.61 21.42
CA PRO A 91 0.45 -5.60 21.27
C PRO A 91 0.05 -5.32 19.82
N ALA A 92 -0.87 -6.13 19.28
CA ALA A 92 -1.18 -6.16 17.85
C ALA A 92 -1.75 -4.82 17.35
N LEU A 93 -2.67 -4.21 18.12
CA LEU A 93 -3.30 -2.95 17.74
C LEU A 93 -2.29 -1.80 17.53
N PRO A 94 -1.42 -1.42 18.52
CA PRO A 94 -0.44 -0.37 18.30
C PRO A 94 0.59 -0.74 17.24
N ALA A 95 0.98 -2.02 17.10
CA ALA A 95 1.90 -2.44 16.06
C ALA A 95 1.33 -2.22 14.65
N VAL A 96 0.07 -2.61 14.42
CA VAL A 96 -0.60 -2.41 13.12
C VAL A 96 -0.86 -0.92 12.87
N LEU A 97 -1.26 -0.15 13.90
CA LEU A 97 -1.40 1.30 13.78
C LEU A 97 -0.08 1.98 13.44
N ALA A 98 1.05 1.55 14.03
CA ALA A 98 2.37 2.05 13.70
C ALA A 98 2.74 1.73 12.24
N SER A 99 2.55 0.47 11.83
CA SER A 99 2.86 -0.01 10.48
C SER A 99 2.05 0.66 9.37
N THR A 100 0.90 1.26 9.70
CA THR A 100 -0.01 1.94 8.77
C THR A 100 -0.01 3.46 8.96
N ALA A 101 0.87 4.00 9.83
CA ALA A 101 0.96 5.43 10.10
C ALA A 101 1.74 6.15 8.98
N ILE A 102 1.12 6.25 7.80
CA ILE A 102 1.69 6.89 6.61
C ILE A 102 2.13 8.32 6.96
N PRO A 103 3.40 8.70 6.68
CA PRO A 103 3.92 10.02 7.00
C PRO A 103 3.04 11.14 6.46
N ALA A 104 2.89 12.21 7.25
CA ALA A 104 2.00 13.36 7.00
C ALA A 104 0.50 13.03 6.94
N LEU A 105 0.08 11.77 6.81
CA LEU A 105 -1.33 11.40 6.80
C LEU A 105 -1.82 11.06 8.21
N TYR A 106 -1.15 10.13 8.90
CA TYR A 106 -1.55 9.68 10.24
C TYR A 106 -0.53 10.05 11.31
N PRO A 107 -0.96 10.15 12.58
CA PRO A 107 -0.05 10.33 13.70
C PRO A 107 0.88 9.12 13.85
N THR A 108 2.13 9.41 14.22
CA THR A 108 3.11 8.38 14.62
C THR A 108 2.66 7.67 15.89
N VAL A 109 3.11 6.44 16.10
CA VAL A 109 2.75 5.62 17.27
C VAL A 109 3.99 5.34 18.09
N THR A 110 3.90 5.55 19.41
CA THR A 110 4.99 5.23 20.35
C THR A 110 4.80 3.83 20.93
N ILE A 111 5.82 2.99 20.83
CA ILE A 111 5.86 1.66 21.45
C ILE A 111 7.18 1.52 22.21
N GLY A 112 7.08 1.44 23.54
CA GLY A 112 8.27 1.53 24.41
C GLY A 112 8.92 2.91 24.31
N ASP A 113 10.21 2.92 23.96
CA ASP A 113 11.04 4.12 23.76
C ASP A 113 11.09 4.58 22.28
N ARG A 114 10.45 3.83 21.37
CA ARG A 114 10.50 4.08 19.93
C ARG A 114 9.29 4.85 19.45
N VAL A 115 9.52 5.83 18.58
CA VAL A 115 8.47 6.57 17.86
C VAL A 115 8.43 6.05 16.43
N LEU A 116 7.33 5.41 16.06
CA LEU A 116 7.21 4.59 14.86
C LEU A 116 6.20 5.17 13.87
N MET A 117 6.46 4.92 12.59
CA MET A 117 5.60 5.23 11.45
C MET A 117 5.55 4.06 10.45
N ASP A 118 4.84 4.26 9.34
CA ASP A 118 4.66 3.26 8.29
C ASP A 118 5.97 2.60 7.87
N GLY A 119 5.95 1.25 7.84
CA GLY A 119 7.12 0.44 7.55
C GLY A 119 7.62 0.60 6.12
N GLY A 120 6.76 1.01 5.19
CA GLY A 120 7.11 1.14 3.78
C GLY A 120 8.12 2.25 3.48
N VAL A 121 8.31 3.18 4.42
CA VAL A 121 9.42 4.14 4.37
C VAL A 121 10.77 3.42 4.43
N ALA A 122 10.85 2.36 5.24
CA ALA A 122 12.06 1.59 5.45
C ALA A 122 12.18 0.40 4.48
N ASP A 123 11.13 -0.39 4.30
CA ASP A 123 11.08 -1.49 3.34
C ASP A 123 9.62 -1.92 3.14
N LEU A 124 9.20 -2.22 1.91
CA LEU A 124 7.84 -2.70 1.61
C LEU A 124 7.75 -4.19 1.36
N THR A 125 8.90 -4.85 1.14
CA THR A 125 8.91 -6.27 0.79
C THR A 125 9.02 -7.18 2.00
N THR A 126 9.68 -6.70 3.06
CA THR A 126 10.24 -7.51 4.17
C THR A 126 11.08 -8.70 3.70
N LEU A 127 11.48 -8.72 2.43
CA LEU A 127 12.14 -9.85 1.80
C LEU A 127 13.57 -9.99 2.32
N ASP A 128 14.27 -8.87 2.47
CA ASP A 128 15.62 -8.84 3.04
C ASP A 128 15.63 -9.49 4.43
N TYR A 129 14.62 -9.19 5.26
CA TYR A 129 14.44 -9.79 6.59
C TYR A 129 14.18 -11.28 6.54
N ALA A 130 13.28 -11.73 5.67
CA ALA A 130 12.97 -13.14 5.54
C ALA A 130 14.20 -13.95 5.09
N VAL A 131 14.94 -13.42 4.11
CA VAL A 131 16.18 -14.05 3.60
C VAL A 131 17.25 -14.07 4.68
N ASP A 132 17.48 -12.97 5.38
CA ASP A 132 18.50 -12.90 6.45
C ASP A 132 18.13 -13.76 7.67
N ALA A 133 16.83 -14.00 7.90
CA ALA A 133 16.34 -14.95 8.88
C ALA A 133 16.48 -16.43 8.43
N GLY A 134 16.99 -16.68 7.22
CA GLY A 134 17.28 -18.02 6.71
C GLY A 134 16.13 -18.69 5.96
N ALA A 135 15.20 -17.92 5.38
CA ALA A 135 14.14 -18.50 4.56
C ALA A 135 14.68 -19.18 3.28
N ASP A 136 14.43 -20.48 3.13
CA ASP A 136 14.79 -21.26 1.94
C ASP A 136 13.93 -20.92 0.72
N GLU A 137 12.66 -20.59 0.96
CA GLU A 137 11.68 -20.21 -0.05
C GLU A 137 10.83 -19.03 0.44
N ALA A 138 10.59 -18.06 -0.44
CA ALA A 138 9.85 -16.84 -0.12
C ALA A 138 8.77 -16.56 -1.17
N TYR A 139 7.54 -16.27 -0.71
CA TYR A 139 6.44 -15.82 -1.54
C TYR A 139 6.19 -14.32 -1.29
N LEU A 140 6.52 -13.49 -2.28
CA LEU A 140 6.34 -12.05 -2.18
C LEU A 140 5.00 -11.64 -2.82
N LEU A 141 4.10 -11.17 -1.97
CA LEU A 141 2.83 -10.56 -2.37
C LEU A 141 3.04 -9.05 -2.46
N ALA A 142 3.35 -8.57 -3.66
CA ALA A 142 3.48 -7.14 -3.87
C ALA A 142 2.11 -6.46 -3.93
N PRO A 143 1.95 -5.28 -3.30
CA PRO A 143 0.71 -4.53 -3.44
C PRO A 143 0.51 -4.09 -4.89
N GLY A 144 -0.75 -3.95 -5.31
CA GLY A 144 -1.07 -3.27 -6.57
C GLY A 144 -0.68 -1.79 -6.47
N PHE A 145 0.15 -1.32 -7.39
CA PHE A 145 0.48 0.10 -7.51
C PHE A 145 -0.49 0.78 -8.45
N SER A 146 -0.80 2.06 -8.20
CA SER A 146 -1.57 2.86 -9.14
C SER A 146 -0.84 2.87 -10.49
N CYS A 147 -1.40 2.17 -11.48
CA CYS A 147 -0.83 2.01 -12.80
C CYS A 147 -1.91 2.27 -13.85
N HIS A 148 -1.49 2.77 -15.01
CA HIS A 148 -2.39 3.21 -16.08
C HIS A 148 -3.32 4.37 -15.66
N LEU A 149 -2.83 5.28 -14.81
CA LEU A 149 -3.57 6.48 -14.45
C LEU A 149 -3.87 7.30 -15.72
N PRO A 150 -5.13 7.69 -15.98
CA PRO A 150 -5.52 8.41 -17.20
C PRO A 150 -4.92 9.83 -17.26
N ALA A 151 -4.57 10.39 -16.10
CA ALA A 151 -3.88 11.66 -15.96
C ALA A 151 -3.05 11.68 -14.67
N ALA A 152 -2.06 12.57 -14.61
CA ALA A 152 -1.30 12.80 -13.39
C ALA A 152 -2.21 13.30 -12.25
N PRO A 153 -1.96 12.91 -10.98
CA PRO A 153 -2.72 13.43 -9.86
C PRO A 153 -2.65 14.95 -9.75
N SER A 154 -3.78 15.60 -9.48
CA SER A 154 -3.88 17.07 -9.49
C SER A 154 -3.82 17.73 -8.11
N THR A 155 -3.88 16.95 -7.02
CA THR A 155 -3.83 17.46 -5.65
C THR A 155 -2.52 17.11 -4.96
N ALA A 156 -2.06 17.97 -4.03
CA ALA A 156 -0.78 17.78 -3.35
C ALA A 156 -0.68 16.42 -2.62
N ILE A 157 -1.74 16.02 -1.91
CA ILE A 157 -1.81 14.72 -1.22
C ILE A 157 -1.77 13.57 -2.23
N ALA A 158 -2.56 13.64 -3.30
CA ALA A 158 -2.59 12.57 -4.31
C ALA A 158 -1.25 12.45 -5.05
N MET A 159 -0.58 13.57 -5.33
CA MET A 159 0.75 13.59 -5.93
C MET A 159 1.81 13.01 -4.96
N ALA A 160 1.77 13.39 -3.68
CA ALA A 160 2.69 12.87 -2.67
C ALA A 160 2.54 11.34 -2.50
N LEU A 161 1.30 10.84 -2.41
CA LEU A 161 1.03 9.40 -2.33
C LEU A 161 1.42 8.66 -3.61
N HIS A 162 1.19 9.25 -4.77
CA HIS A 162 1.63 8.68 -6.03
C HIS A 162 3.17 8.59 -6.11
N GLY A 163 3.88 9.64 -5.70
CA GLY A 163 5.34 9.63 -5.58
C GLY A 163 5.85 8.56 -4.61
N TYR A 164 5.19 8.42 -3.44
CA TYR A 164 5.50 7.36 -2.47
C TYR A 164 5.34 5.96 -3.09
N ASN A 165 4.25 5.72 -3.84
CA ASN A 165 4.04 4.46 -4.57
C ASN A 165 5.12 4.17 -5.63
N LEU A 166 5.60 5.18 -6.35
CA LEU A 166 6.67 5.00 -7.34
C LEU A 166 8.00 4.65 -6.67
N LEU A 167 8.36 5.35 -5.58
CA LEU A 167 9.56 5.05 -4.79
C LEU A 167 9.50 3.63 -4.21
N SER A 168 8.31 3.26 -3.75
CA SER A 168 7.99 1.94 -3.21
C SER A 168 8.21 0.84 -4.24
N GLU A 169 7.65 1.00 -5.44
CA GLU A 169 7.82 0.07 -6.55
C GLU A 169 9.30 -0.10 -6.95
N GLN A 170 10.05 1.00 -7.01
CA GLN A 170 11.49 0.96 -7.29
C GLN A 170 12.27 0.17 -6.23
N ARG A 171 11.94 0.38 -4.96
CA ARG A 171 12.59 -0.30 -3.84
C ARG A 171 12.28 -1.80 -3.81
N ILE A 172 11.03 -2.17 -4.03
CA ILE A 172 10.61 -3.57 -4.16
C ILE A 172 11.36 -4.24 -5.30
N SER A 173 11.45 -3.58 -6.47
CA SER A 173 12.19 -4.09 -7.61
C SER A 173 13.68 -4.29 -7.29
N ALA A 174 14.29 -3.40 -6.50
CA ALA A 174 15.66 -3.54 -6.05
C ALA A 174 15.85 -4.74 -5.10
N SER A 175 15.00 -4.90 -4.08
CA SER A 175 15.08 -6.02 -3.14
C SER A 175 14.85 -7.38 -3.83
N ILE A 176 13.91 -7.46 -4.79
CA ILE A 176 13.71 -8.65 -5.62
C ILE A 176 15.01 -9.01 -6.34
N ARG A 177 15.65 -8.05 -7.04
CA ARG A 177 16.89 -8.32 -7.79
C ARG A 177 18.02 -8.78 -6.87
N GLN A 178 18.14 -8.18 -5.69
CA GLN A 178 19.19 -8.50 -4.72
C GLN A 178 19.04 -9.93 -4.16
N ASN A 179 17.82 -10.37 -3.88
CA ASN A 179 17.58 -11.65 -3.20
C ASN A 179 17.25 -12.82 -4.13
N ARG A 180 17.03 -12.58 -5.43
CA ARG A 180 16.73 -13.62 -6.43
C ARG A 180 17.70 -14.81 -6.46
N ARG A 181 18.96 -14.60 -6.05
CA ARG A 181 20.00 -15.66 -5.99
C ARG A 181 20.25 -16.22 -4.59
N ARG A 182 19.65 -15.61 -3.56
CA ARG A 182 19.87 -15.96 -2.14
C ARG A 182 18.81 -16.90 -1.59
N THR A 183 17.60 -16.86 -2.13
CA THR A 183 16.47 -17.71 -1.72
C THR A 183 15.64 -18.10 -2.95
N ARG A 184 14.84 -19.17 -2.83
CA ARG A 184 13.86 -19.51 -3.87
C ARG A 184 12.70 -18.51 -3.81
N LEU A 185 12.77 -17.48 -4.66
CA LEU A 185 11.83 -16.37 -4.63
C LEU A 185 10.69 -16.51 -5.64
N HIS A 186 9.47 -16.49 -5.14
CA HIS A 186 8.22 -16.48 -5.89
C HIS A 186 7.55 -15.10 -5.77
N VAL A 187 7.66 -14.28 -6.82
CA VAL A 187 7.00 -12.96 -6.85
C VAL A 187 5.63 -13.08 -7.52
N LEU A 188 4.57 -12.81 -6.76
CA LEU A 188 3.22 -12.80 -7.30
C LEU A 188 3.02 -11.52 -8.13
N PRO A 189 2.51 -11.62 -9.37
CA PRO A 189 2.27 -10.45 -10.21
C PRO A 189 1.20 -9.54 -9.57
N PRO A 190 1.52 -8.26 -9.27
CA PRO A 190 0.54 -7.34 -8.74
C PRO A 190 -0.54 -7.02 -9.77
N LEU A 191 -1.69 -6.57 -9.26
CA LEU A 191 -2.78 -6.10 -10.11
C LEU A 191 -2.35 -4.90 -10.97
N CYS A 192 -2.75 -4.93 -12.24
CA CYS A 192 -2.71 -3.78 -13.13
C CYS A 192 -3.74 -3.96 -14.27
N PRO A 193 -4.54 -2.94 -14.63
CA PRO A 193 -4.54 -1.56 -14.14
C PRO A 193 -5.15 -1.38 -12.74
N VAL A 194 -4.63 -0.43 -11.95
CA VAL A 194 -5.23 0.00 -10.68
C VAL A 194 -5.40 1.52 -10.76
N GLU A 195 -6.62 1.94 -11.06
CA GLU A 195 -6.96 3.34 -11.36
C GLU A 195 -7.60 4.05 -10.15
N VAL A 196 -7.19 3.67 -8.94
CA VAL A 196 -7.65 4.30 -7.70
C VAL A 196 -6.46 4.88 -6.94
N LEU A 197 -6.71 5.98 -6.23
CA LEU A 197 -5.74 6.53 -5.29
C LEU A 197 -5.71 5.67 -4.02
N PRO A 198 -4.57 5.59 -3.29
CA PRO A 198 -4.46 4.78 -2.07
C PRO A 198 -5.43 5.16 -0.94
N VAL A 199 -6.02 6.36 -1.02
CA VAL A 199 -7.02 6.85 -0.06
C VAL A 199 -8.45 6.55 -0.51
N ASP A 200 -8.68 5.99 -1.69
CA ASP A 200 -10.02 5.72 -2.23
C ASP A 200 -10.42 4.24 -2.07
N PHE A 201 -11.28 3.97 -1.09
CA PHE A 201 -11.71 2.60 -0.77
C PHE A 201 -12.90 2.09 -1.61
N ARG A 202 -13.40 2.85 -2.59
CA ARG A 202 -14.57 2.44 -3.39
C ARG A 202 -14.32 1.18 -4.23
N GLY A 203 -13.07 0.94 -4.63
CA GLY A 203 -12.67 -0.23 -5.43
C GLY A 203 -12.36 -1.49 -4.64
N THR A 204 -12.53 -1.50 -3.30
CA THR A 204 -12.02 -2.58 -2.43
C THR A 204 -12.52 -3.97 -2.86
N ALA A 205 -13.82 -4.14 -3.10
CA ALA A 205 -14.40 -5.43 -3.46
C ALA A 205 -13.88 -5.94 -4.83
N ASP A 206 -13.87 -5.07 -5.85
CA ASP A 206 -13.33 -5.36 -7.19
C ASP A 206 -11.86 -5.76 -7.11
N MET A 207 -11.05 -5.03 -6.33
CA MET A 207 -9.63 -5.31 -6.16
C MET A 207 -9.40 -6.67 -5.49
N ILE A 208 -10.18 -7.03 -4.47
CA ILE A 208 -10.08 -8.35 -3.82
C ILE A 208 -10.41 -9.46 -4.83
N GLU A 209 -11.50 -9.33 -5.57
CA GLU A 209 -11.92 -10.33 -6.57
C GLU A 209 -10.86 -10.51 -7.65
N ARG A 210 -10.41 -9.41 -8.27
CA ARG A 210 -9.39 -9.44 -9.32
C ARG A 210 -8.07 -9.99 -8.83
N ALA A 211 -7.64 -9.63 -7.61
CA ALA A 211 -6.39 -10.14 -7.03
C ALA A 211 -6.49 -11.66 -6.80
N THR A 212 -7.65 -12.13 -6.34
CA THR A 212 -7.92 -13.56 -6.14
C THR A 212 -7.86 -14.33 -7.46
N LEU A 213 -8.55 -13.83 -8.50
CA LEU A 213 -8.53 -14.43 -9.84
C LEU A 213 -7.12 -14.44 -10.45
N SER A 214 -6.40 -13.33 -10.34
CA SER A 214 -5.03 -13.22 -10.84
C SER A 214 -4.08 -14.20 -10.14
N THR A 215 -4.20 -14.32 -8.82
CA THR A 215 -3.36 -15.22 -8.01
C THR A 215 -3.67 -16.68 -8.29
N ALA A 216 -4.96 -17.06 -8.40
CA ALA A 216 -5.36 -18.43 -8.76
C ALA A 216 -4.80 -18.84 -10.13
N HIS A 217 -4.91 -17.96 -11.13
CA HIS A 217 -4.33 -18.19 -12.45
C HIS A 217 -2.80 -18.38 -12.38
N TRP A 218 -2.10 -17.57 -11.59
CA TRP A 218 -0.66 -17.68 -11.42
C TRP A 218 -0.26 -18.97 -10.69
N LEU A 219 -1.02 -19.43 -9.70
CA LEU A 219 -0.77 -20.69 -9.00
C LEU A 219 -0.88 -21.89 -9.96
N GLU A 220 -1.85 -21.86 -10.87
CA GLU A 220 -2.07 -22.91 -11.88
C GLU A 220 -1.04 -22.88 -13.01
N ARG A 221 -0.80 -21.70 -13.60
CA ARG A 221 -0.02 -21.57 -14.84
C ARG A 221 1.41 -21.09 -14.66
N ARG A 222 1.75 -20.55 -13.48
CA ARG A 222 3.04 -19.87 -13.21
C ARG A 222 3.31 -18.66 -14.11
N GLU A 223 2.26 -18.12 -14.72
CA GLU A 223 2.30 -16.96 -15.60
C GLU A 223 1.39 -15.84 -15.06
N PRO A 224 1.69 -14.56 -15.33
CA PRO A 224 0.79 -13.45 -14.98
C PRO A 224 -0.53 -13.53 -15.74
N HIS A 225 -1.65 -13.22 -15.07
CA HIS A 225 -2.93 -13.14 -15.74
C HIS A 225 -2.93 -12.02 -16.80
N PRO A 226 -3.24 -12.31 -18.08
CA PRO A 226 -2.92 -11.42 -19.21
C PRO A 226 -3.65 -10.06 -19.19
N ARG A 227 -4.77 -9.96 -18.46
CA ARG A 227 -5.57 -8.72 -18.35
C ARG A 227 -5.57 -8.08 -16.96
N LEU A 228 -5.09 -8.79 -15.95
CA LEU A 228 -5.29 -8.39 -14.55
C LEU A 228 -3.98 -8.13 -13.83
N ALA A 229 -2.86 -8.63 -14.34
CA ALA A 229 -1.59 -8.57 -13.66
C ALA A 229 -0.48 -8.10 -14.59
N ARG A 230 0.51 -7.41 -14.00
CA ARG A 230 1.75 -7.02 -14.68
C ARG A 230 2.95 -7.50 -13.86
N PRO A 231 3.99 -8.08 -14.46
CA PRO A 231 5.23 -8.39 -13.74
C PRO A 231 5.90 -7.13 -13.17
N LEU A 232 6.40 -7.19 -11.93
CA LEU A 232 7.19 -6.09 -11.33
C LEU A 232 8.58 -5.94 -11.93
N CYS A 233 9.17 -7.05 -12.36
CA CYS A 233 10.33 -7.05 -13.23
C CYS A 233 9.88 -7.69 -14.53
N PRO A 234 9.85 -6.97 -15.66
CA PRO A 234 9.77 -7.65 -16.94
C PRO A 234 10.90 -8.69 -17.00
N PRO A 235 10.69 -9.84 -17.67
CA PRO A 235 11.82 -10.70 -18.01
C PRO A 235 12.85 -9.82 -18.72
N HIS A 236 14.09 -9.82 -18.24
CA HIS A 236 15.16 -9.02 -18.81
C HIS A 236 15.19 -9.18 -20.34
N ASP A 237 15.49 -8.07 -21.01
CA ASP A 237 16.06 -8.02 -22.35
C ASP A 237 16.97 -9.24 -22.64
N GLU A 238 16.43 -10.25 -23.31
CA GLU A 238 17.25 -11.22 -24.06
C GLU A 238 17.46 -10.79 -25.52
N ASP A 239 16.97 -9.62 -25.94
CA ASP A 239 17.09 -9.19 -27.35
C ASP A 239 17.54 -7.73 -27.53
N HIS A 240 18.71 -7.41 -26.96
CA HIS A 240 19.59 -6.40 -27.55
C HIS A 240 20.78 -7.09 -28.23
N ARG A 241 20.49 -7.96 -29.21
CA ARG A 241 21.43 -8.13 -30.32
C ARG A 241 21.26 -6.92 -31.23
N PRO A 242 22.33 -6.14 -31.52
CA PRO A 242 22.23 -5.14 -32.57
C PRO A 242 21.85 -5.87 -33.86
N ARG A 243 20.71 -5.49 -34.46
CA ARG A 243 20.37 -5.87 -35.83
C ARG A 243 21.56 -5.45 -36.70
N ARG A 244 22.25 -6.43 -37.29
CA ARG A 244 23.29 -6.15 -38.28
C ARG A 244 22.64 -5.34 -39.40
N PRO A 245 23.21 -4.19 -39.80
CA PRO A 245 22.75 -3.52 -41.01
C PRO A 245 23.02 -4.47 -42.20
N GLY A 246 21.95 -4.77 -42.93
CA GLY A 246 22.02 -5.39 -44.25
C GLY A 246 22.24 -4.34 -45.33
#